data_AF-A0A1Y0F8P3-F1
#
_entry.id   AF-A0A1Y0F8P3-F1
#
_cell.length_a   1.000
_cell.length_b   1.000
_cell.length_c   1.000
_cell.angle_alpha   90.00
_cell.angle_beta   90.00
_cell.angle_gamma   90.00
#
_symmetry.space_group_name_H-M   'P 1'
#
loop_
_entity.id
_entity.type
_entity.pdbx_description
1 polymer ?
#
loop_
_entity_poly.entity_id
_entity_poly.type
_entity_poly.pdbx_seq_one_letter_code
_entity_poly.pdbx_strand_id
1 'polypeptide(L)'
;MKIEYKNSVKDISEGIYKVGNVISRFGSPFLVARNDAGFYCLVDLSNGRIFTPNCATLQILAEGYGSVGDKLVKAKLIVDYKLDGDTEDEE
;
A
#
# COMPACT_ATOMS: atom_id res chain seq x y z
N MET A 1 2.80 5.25 16.05
CA MET A 1 2.06 4.34 15.15
C MET A 1 1.84 3.01 15.88
N LYS A 2 0.60 2.48 15.94
CA LYS A 2 0.31 1.15 16.50
C LYS A 2 -0.11 0.23 15.35
N ILE A 3 0.59 -0.89 15.17
CA ILE A 3 0.30 -1.87 14.12
C ILE A 3 -0.11 -3.17 14.80
N GLU A 4 -1.34 -3.61 14.55
CA GLU A 4 -1.85 -4.92 14.98
C GLU A 4 -1.71 -5.91 13.82
N TYR A 5 -1.14 -7.09 14.10
CA TYR A 5 -0.85 -8.11 13.09
C TYR A 5 -1.95 -9.18 13.09
N LYS A 6 -2.59 -9.41 11.94
CA LYS A 6 -3.47 -10.57 11.71
C LYS A 6 -3.03 -11.34 10.46
N ASN A 7 -3.02 -12.67 10.59
CA ASN A 7 -2.82 -13.68 9.56
C ASN A 7 -1.39 -13.86 9.00
N SER A 8 -0.73 -14.92 9.45
CA SER A 8 0.35 -15.58 8.70
C SER A 8 -0.27 -16.40 7.57
N VAL A 9 -0.34 -15.85 6.36
CA VAL A 9 -0.90 -16.56 5.21
C VAL A 9 0.15 -17.52 4.64
N LYS A 10 -0.21 -18.81 4.51
CA LYS A 10 0.65 -19.89 3.98
C LYS A 10 0.91 -19.75 2.47
N ASP A 11 -0.03 -19.15 1.72
CA ASP A 11 0.11 -18.83 0.30
C ASP A 11 0.15 -17.31 0.10
N ILE A 12 1.31 -16.82 -0.32
CA ILE A 12 1.56 -15.39 -0.56
C ILE A 12 0.65 -14.86 -1.69
N SER A 13 0.25 -15.74 -2.63
CA SER A 13 -0.58 -15.41 -3.80
C SER A 13 -2.06 -15.15 -3.49
N GLU A 14 -2.65 -15.73 -2.44
CA GLU A 14 -4.10 -15.61 -2.18
C GLU A 14 -4.47 -14.62 -1.05
N GLY A 15 -3.54 -14.27 -0.17
CA GLY A 15 -3.88 -13.62 1.10
C GLY A 15 -3.97 -12.11 1.08
N ILE A 16 -2.82 -11.47 0.88
CA ILE A 16 -2.60 -10.07 1.27
C ILE A 16 -2.34 -9.14 0.08
N TYR A 17 -1.93 -9.68 -1.06
CA TYR A 17 -1.70 -8.95 -2.32
C TYR A 17 -3.02 -8.67 -3.05
N LYS A 18 -3.87 -7.82 -2.45
CA LYS A 18 -5.14 -7.36 -3.05
C LYS A 18 -5.14 -5.84 -3.13
N VAL A 19 -5.64 -5.29 -4.23
CA VAL A 19 -5.69 -3.83 -4.42
C VAL A 19 -6.39 -3.17 -3.23
N GLY A 20 -5.79 -2.11 -2.70
CA GLY A 20 -6.28 -1.39 -1.52
C GLY A 20 -5.75 -1.93 -0.19
N ASN A 21 -5.19 -3.14 -0.14
CA ASN A 21 -4.52 -3.63 1.06
C ASN A 21 -3.21 -2.88 1.28
N VAL A 22 -2.93 -2.59 2.55
CA VAL A 22 -1.61 -2.15 2.99
C VAL A 22 -0.91 -3.31 3.66
N ILE A 23 0.33 -3.57 3.27
CA ILE A 23 1.20 -4.59 3.86
C ILE A 23 2.40 -3.96 4.54
N SER A 24 2.86 -4.54 5.64
CA SER A 24 4.15 -4.22 6.26
C SER A 24 5.20 -5.19 5.73
N ARG A 25 6.26 -4.63 5.15
CA ARG A 25 7.41 -5.34 4.61
C ARG A 25 8.69 -4.72 5.14
N PHE A 26 9.52 -5.53 5.78
CA PHE A 26 10.74 -5.05 6.47
C PHE A 26 10.48 -3.84 7.39
N GLY A 27 9.30 -3.80 8.01
CA GLY A 27 8.86 -2.69 8.86
C GLY A 27 8.28 -1.48 8.12
N SER A 28 8.37 -1.43 6.78
CA SER A 28 7.87 -0.32 5.96
C SER A 28 6.48 -0.61 5.40
N PRO A 29 5.58 0.40 5.33
CA PRO A 29 4.22 0.23 4.81
C PRO A 29 4.18 0.33 3.28
N PHE A 30 3.57 -0.65 2.62
CA PHE A 30 3.35 -0.66 1.17
C PHE A 30 1.87 -0.83 0.85
N LEU A 31 1.34 -0.04 -0.07
CA LEU A 31 0.01 -0.20 -0.65
C LEU A 31 0.10 -1.10 -1.89
N VAL A 32 -0.78 -2.10 -1.96
CA VAL A 32 -1.03 -2.84 -3.19
C VAL A 32 -1.96 -1.99 -4.06
N ALA A 33 -1.46 -1.52 -5.20
CA ALA A 33 -2.16 -0.58 -6.07
C ALA A 33 -2.38 -1.17 -7.47
N ARG A 34 -3.31 -0.54 -8.20
CA ARG A 34 -3.48 -0.71 -9.64
C ARG A 34 -3.35 0.67 -10.29
N ASN A 35 -2.49 0.79 -11.30
CA ASN A 35 -2.30 2.04 -12.03
C ASN A 35 -3.36 2.23 -13.12
N ASP A 36 -3.37 3.41 -13.74
CA ASP A 36 -4.36 3.79 -14.76
C ASP A 36 -4.29 2.92 -16.04
N ALA A 37 -3.11 2.36 -16.32
CA ALA A 37 -2.91 1.40 -17.42
C ALA A 37 -3.37 -0.03 -17.06
N GLY A 38 -3.88 -0.24 -15.84
CA GLY A 38 -4.46 -1.49 -15.40
C GLY A 38 -3.46 -2.50 -14.81
N PHE A 39 -2.19 -2.12 -14.62
CA PHE A 39 -1.15 -2.96 -14.02
C PHE A 39 -1.10 -2.83 -12.50
N TYR A 40 -0.60 -3.86 -11.84
CA TYR A 40 -0.48 -3.96 -10.39
C TYR A 40 0.95 -3.61 -9.93
N CYS A 41 1.06 -2.94 -8.79
CA CYS A 41 2.35 -2.59 -8.20
C CYS A 41 2.27 -2.43 -6.67
N LEU A 42 3.43 -2.36 -6.02
CA LEU A 42 3.55 -1.88 -4.64
C LEU A 42 3.96 -0.41 -4.62
N VAL A 43 3.24 0.40 -3.85
CA VAL A 43 3.60 1.79 -3.56
C VAL A 43 4.13 1.87 -2.14
N ASP A 44 5.35 2.35 -1.96
CA ASP A 44 5.93 2.62 -0.64
C ASP A 44 5.26 3.86 -0.05
N LEU A 45 4.51 3.68 1.03
CA LEU A 45 3.77 4.77 1.67
C LEU A 45 4.67 5.68 2.52
N SER A 46 5.94 5.34 2.74
CA SER A 46 6.89 6.20 3.43
C SER A 46 7.38 7.37 2.57
N ASN A 47 7.36 7.21 1.25
CA ASN A 47 7.90 8.19 0.29
C ASN A 47 7.07 8.35 -0.99
N GLY A 48 5.97 7.63 -1.14
CA GLY A 48 5.05 7.71 -2.27
C GLY A 48 5.56 7.09 -3.57
N ARG A 49 6.70 6.38 -3.56
CA ARG A 49 7.30 5.81 -4.77
C ARG A 49 6.77 4.42 -5.08
N ILE A 50 6.65 4.12 -6.37
CA ILE A 50 6.39 2.75 -6.82
C ILE A 50 7.66 1.92 -6.61
N PHE A 51 7.54 0.81 -5.88
CA PHE A 51 8.63 -0.09 -5.55
C PHE A 51 8.85 -1.19 -6.59
N THR A 52 7.81 -1.59 -7.32
CA THR A 52 7.86 -2.68 -8.29
C THR A 52 7.66 -2.17 -9.72
N PRO A 53 8.15 -2.88 -10.74
CA PRO A 53 7.65 -2.74 -12.10
C PRO A 53 6.13 -2.97 -12.19
N ASN A 54 5.56 -2.61 -13.34
CA ASN A 54 4.17 -2.87 -13.67
C ASN A 54 3.93 -4.38 -13.87
N CYS A 55 3.17 -5.02 -12.97
CA CYS A 55 2.81 -6.43 -13.07
C CYS A 55 1.44 -6.61 -13.73
N ALA A 56 1.31 -7.56 -14.67
CA ALA A 56 0.05 -7.80 -15.38
C ALA A 56 -1.05 -8.40 -14.49
N THR A 57 -0.68 -9.16 -13.44
CA THR A 57 -1.62 -9.78 -12.50
C THR A 57 -1.12 -9.61 -11.06
N LEU A 58 -2.05 -9.68 -10.09
CA LEU A 58 -1.71 -9.74 -8.66
C LEU A 58 -0.86 -10.98 -8.33
N GLN A 59 -1.07 -12.08 -9.04
CA GLN A 59 -0.27 -13.28 -8.88
C GLN A 59 1.20 -13.02 -9.25
N ILE A 60 1.47 -12.38 -10.39
CA ILE A 60 2.84 -12.01 -10.79
C ILE A 60 3.48 -11.06 -9.77
N LEU A 61 2.70 -10.12 -9.24
CA LEU A 61 3.18 -9.23 -8.18
C LEU A 61 3.56 -10.01 -6.91
N ALA A 62 2.70 -10.93 -6.47
CA ALA A 62 2.88 -11.72 -5.27
C ALA A 62 4.02 -12.74 -5.40
N GLU A 63 4.15 -13.42 -6.54
CA GLU A 63 5.20 -14.41 -6.77
C GLU A 63 6.56 -13.75 -7.01
N GLY A 64 6.60 -12.66 -7.78
CA GLY A 64 7.85 -11.98 -8.14
C GLY A 64 8.39 -11.08 -7.03
N TYR A 65 7.49 -10.48 -6.25
CA TYR A 65 7.88 -9.50 -5.25
C TYR A 65 7.48 -9.88 -3.85
N GLY A 66 6.64 -10.88 -3.61
CA GLY A 66 6.23 -11.32 -2.27
C GLY A 66 7.39 -11.75 -1.38
N SER A 67 7.27 -11.52 -0.08
CA SER A 67 8.31 -11.86 0.88
C SER A 67 7.74 -12.60 2.07
N VAL A 68 8.44 -13.64 2.50
CA VAL A 68 8.14 -14.34 3.75
C VAL A 68 8.30 -13.35 4.90
N GLY A 69 7.18 -13.02 5.54
CA GLY A 69 7.14 -12.03 6.61
C GLY A 69 6.38 -10.75 6.26
N ASP A 70 5.90 -10.60 5.02
CA ASP A 70 4.89 -9.59 4.72
C ASP A 70 3.64 -9.82 5.57
N LYS A 71 3.07 -8.74 6.10
CA LYS A 71 1.89 -8.80 6.97
C LYS A 71 0.85 -7.80 6.52
N LEU A 72 -0.41 -8.19 6.48
CA LEU A 72 -1.51 -7.25 6.32
C LEU A 72 -1.56 -6.31 7.52
N VAL A 73 -1.72 -5.01 7.26
CA VAL A 73 -1.87 -4.01 8.31
C VAL A 73 -3.20 -3.29 8.21
N LYS A 74 -3.78 -2.98 9.38
CA LYS A 74 -4.93 -2.09 9.47
C LYS A 74 -4.45 -0.65 9.36
N ALA A 75 -4.58 -0.06 8.17
CA ALA A 75 -4.23 1.33 7.90
C ALA A 75 -5.48 2.22 7.91
N LYS A 76 -5.31 3.49 8.31
CA LYS A 76 -6.32 4.55 8.18
C LYS A 76 -5.70 5.66 7.32
N LEU A 77 -6.35 6.01 6.22
CA LEU A 77 -6.00 7.20 5.46
C LEU A 77 -6.54 8.43 6.21
N ILE A 78 -5.66 9.39 6.46
CA ILE A 78 -6.02 10.71 6.99
C ILE A 78 -5.64 11.69 5.89
N VAL A 79 -6.63 12.38 5.35
CA VAL A 79 -6.41 13.45 4.38
C VAL A 79 -6.37 14.75 5.17
N ASP A 80 -5.17 15.29 5.32
CA ASP A 80 -4.92 16.59 5.94
C ASP A 80 -4.42 17.52 4.83
N TYR A 81 -5.36 18.10 4.10
CA TYR A 81 -5.05 19.09 3.07
C TYR A 81 -5.13 20.47 3.70
N LYS A 82 -4.02 21.22 3.63
CA LYS A 82 -4.06 22.66 3.84
C LYS A 82 -4.61 23.27 2.56
N LEU A 83 -5.78 23.90 2.64
CA LEU A 83 -6.16 24.89 1.63
C LEU A 83 -5.28 26.11 1.91
N ASP A 84 -4.23 26.29 1.11
CA ASP A 84 -3.57 27.59 1.04
C ASP A 84 -4.59 28.55 0.39
N GLY A 85 -5.47 29.15 1.19
CA GLY A 85 -6.56 29.99 0.65
C GLY A 85 -7.61 30.53 1.60
N ASP A 86 -7.76 30.04 2.85
CA ASP A 86 -8.60 30.74 3.84
C ASP A 86 -7.78 31.89 4.47
N THR A 87 -7.55 32.93 3.67
CA THR A 87 -7.44 34.26 4.26
C THR A 87 -8.87 34.61 4.64
N GLU A 88 -9.20 34.52 5.92
CA GLU A 88 -10.42 35.15 6.44
C GLU A 88 -10.33 36.63 6.06
N ASP A 89 -11.06 37.03 5.01
CA ASP A 89 -11.32 38.44 4.76
C ASP A 89 -12.20 38.93 5.92
N GLU A 90 -11.55 39.40 6.99
CA GLU A 90 -12.16 40.29 7.96
C GLU A 90 -12.28 41.69 7.32
N GLU A 91 -13.43 41.99 6.73
CA GLU A 91 -13.97 43.36 6.63
C GLU A 91 -15.37 43.44 7.27
#